data_AF-A0A6A7RT05-F1
#
_entry.id   AF-A0A6A7RT05-F1
#
_cell.length_a   1.000
_cell.length_b   1.000
_cell.length_c   1.000
_cell.angle_alpha   90.00
_cell.angle_beta   90.00
_cell.angle_gamma   90.00
#
_symmetry.space_group_name_H-M   'P 1'
#
loop_
_entity.id
_entity.type
_entity.pdbx_description
1 polymer ?
#
loop_
_entity_poly.entity_id
_entity_poly.type
_entity_poly.pdbx_seq_one_letter_code
_entity_poly.pdbx_strand_id
1 'polypeptide(L)' 'RSSIVDAAHTLVVDGTMLKIYAWYDNEWGYANRYVELARKLATSL' A
#
# COMPACT_ATOMS: atom_id res chain seq x y z
N ARG A 1 4.00 -0.20 6.97
CA ARG A 1 2.75 -0.53 6.23
C ARG A 1 3.04 -0.42 4.73
N SER A 2 2.29 -1.10 3.85
CA SER A 2 2.57 -1.04 2.41
C SER A 2 1.99 0.19 1.71
N SER A 3 0.97 0.81 2.29
CA SER A 3 0.32 2.00 1.76
C SER A 3 -0.40 2.72 2.89
N ILE A 4 -0.40 4.05 2.86
CA ILE A 4 -1.09 4.95 3.79
C ILE A 4 -1.87 5.94 2.95
N VAL A 5 -3.20 5.86 3.02
CA VAL A 5 -4.09 6.77 2.29
C VAL A 5 -4.06 8.14 2.94
N ASP A 6 -3.83 9.16 2.12
CA ASP A 6 -3.94 10.56 2.50
C ASP A 6 -5.34 11.06 2.17
N ALA A 7 -6.19 11.13 3.20
CA ALA A 7 -7.57 11.55 3.05
C ALA A 7 -7.71 13.04 2.71
N ALA A 8 -6.76 13.89 3.12
CA ALA A 8 -6.85 15.33 2.90
C ALA A 8 -6.70 15.70 1.43
N HIS A 9 -5.93 14.90 0.67
CA HIS A 9 -5.69 15.12 -0.75
C HIS A 9 -6.56 14.22 -1.66
N THR A 10 -7.30 13.29 -1.09
CA THR A 10 -8.21 12.40 -1.84
C THR A 10 -9.54 13.12 -2.11
N LEU A 11 -9.98 13.17 -3.37
CA LEU A 11 -11.21 13.90 -3.76
C LEU A 11 -11.98 13.24 -4.91
N VAL A 12 -13.28 13.53 -4.98
CA VAL A 12 -14.13 13.19 -6.12
C VAL A 12 -14.11 14.35 -7.11
N VAL A 13 -13.81 14.03 -8.37
CA VAL A 13 -13.80 14.93 -9.53
C VAL A 13 -15.03 14.62 -10.39
N ASP A 14 -15.71 15.66 -10.86
CA ASP A 14 -16.89 15.58 -11.74
C ASP A 14 -17.98 14.60 -11.25
N GLY A 15 -18.17 14.53 -9.93
CA GLY A 15 -19.22 13.77 -9.26
C GLY A 15 -19.02 12.26 -9.20
N THR A 16 -18.16 11.68 -10.04
CA THR A 16 -18.01 10.21 -10.14
C THR A 16 -16.56 9.70 -10.14
N MET A 17 -15.57 10.51 -10.50
CA MET A 17 -14.18 10.07 -10.57
C MET A 17 -13.47 10.30 -9.24
N LEU A 18 -13.11 9.23 -8.53
CA LEU A 18 -12.33 9.34 -7.29
C LEU A 18 -10.83 9.36 -7.58
N LYS A 19 -10.15 10.46 -7.21
CA LYS A 19 -8.69 10.58 -7.20
C LYS A 19 -8.16 10.35 -5.78
N ILE A 20 -7.33 9.31 -5.61
CA ILE A 20 -6.79 8.89 -4.30
C ILE A 20 -5.30 9.21 -4.23
N TYR A 21 -4.86 9.71 -3.07
CA TYR A 21 -3.44 9.83 -2.73
C TYR A 21 -3.07 8.77 -1.71
N ALA A 22 -1.99 8.04 -1.98
CA ALA A 22 -1.50 6.99 -1.11
C ALA A 22 0.03 7.02 -1.06
N TRP A 23 0.55 7.17 0.14
CA TRP A 23 1.99 7.16 0.41
C TRP A 23 2.47 5.75 0.69
N TYR A 24 3.66 5.43 0.22
CA TYR A 24 4.38 4.24 0.63
C TYR A 24 5.86 4.53 0.76
N ASP A 25 6.46 3.94 1.78
CA ASP A 25 7.91 3.87 1.90
C ASP A 25 8.39 2.76 0.95
N ASN A 26 9.12 3.17 -0.09
CA ASN A 26 9.55 2.28 -1.17
C ASN A 26 10.62 1.27 -0.72
N GLU A 27 11.36 1.55 0.34
CA GLU A 27 12.41 0.67 0.86
C GLU A 27 11.86 -0.20 1.98
N TRP A 28 11.38 0.43 3.06
CA TRP A 28 10.96 -0.27 4.26
C TRP A 28 9.65 -1.02 4.05
N GLY A 29 8.69 -0.40 3.37
CA GLY A 29 7.41 -1.01 3.07
C GLY A 29 7.57 -2.27 2.22
N TYR A 30 8.43 -2.20 1.20
CA TYR A 30 8.73 -3.31 0.31
C TYR A 30 9.50 -4.43 1.01
N ALA A 31 10.59 -4.10 1.72
CA ALA A 31 11.41 -5.09 2.43
C ALA A 31 10.58 -5.93 3.40
N ASN A 32 9.67 -5.30 4.16
CA ASN A 32 8.79 -6.01 5.08
C ASN A 32 7.80 -6.95 4.37
N ARG A 33 7.27 -6.56 3.20
CA ARG A 33 6.38 -7.43 2.40
C ARG A 33 7.14 -8.62 1.82
N TYR A 34 8.39 -8.42 1.42
CA TYR A 34 9.24 -9.50 0.92
C TYR A 34 9.51 -10.55 2.01
N VAL A 35 9.87 -10.13 3.23
CA VAL A 35 10.07 -11.04 4.38
C VAL A 35 8.78 -11.79 4.74
N GLU A 36 7.63 -11.12 4.71
CA GLU A 36 6.34 -11.77 4.94
C GLU A 36 6.04 -12.84 3.90
N LEU A 37 6.32 -12.58 2.62
CA LEU A 37 6.16 -13.55 1.53
C LEU A 37 7.08 -14.76 1.74
N ALA A 38 8.36 -14.52 2.06
CA ALA A 38 9.32 -15.59 2.36
C ALA A 38 8.84 -16.48 3.52
N ARG A 39 8.30 -15.87 4.59
CA ARG A 39 7.73 -16.61 5.72
C ARG A 39 6.52 -17.45 5.28
N LYS A 40 5.61 -16.90 4.47
CA LYS A 40 4.44 -17.64 3.95
C LYS A 40 4.89 -18.88 3.17
N LEU A 41 5.86 -18.72 2.28
CA LEU A 41 6.43 -19.83 1.51
C LEU A 41 7.04 -20.92 2.41
N ALA A 42 7.80 -20.51 3.43
CA ALA A 42 8.42 -21.43 4.37
C ALA A 42 7.41 -22.25 5.20
N THR A 43 6.20 -21.71 5.40
CA THR A 43 5.13 -22.37 6.17
C THR A 43 4.11 -23.12 5.30
N SER A 44 4.16 -22.97 3.97
CA SER A 44 3.21 -23.60 3.03
C SER A 44 3.73 -24.87 2.37
N LEU A 45 4.96 -25.29 2.69
CA LEU A 45 5.59 -26.55 2.32
C LEU A 45 5.76 -27.42 3.56
#